data_AF-A0A2V0PCV1-F1
#
_entry.id   AF-A0A2V0PCV1-F1
#
_cell.length_a   1.000
_cell.length_b   1.000
_cell.length_c   1.000
_cell.angle_alpha   90.00
_cell.angle_beta   90.00
_cell.angle_gamma   90.00
#
_symmetry.space_group_name_H-M   'P 1'
#
loop_
_entity.id
_entity.type
_entity.pdbx_description
1 polymer ?
#
loop_
_entity_poly.entity_id
_entity_poly.type
_entity_poly.pdbx_seq_one_letter_code
_entity_poly.pdbx_strand_id
1 'polypeptide(L)'
;MAAAAPLALLLAALLLLPAPARAAPAKAEEDNPLPCQCTDVDPRTTFIEPAQFTCWQQYKFGQCGQDFIKATILEIPEGYCQITCGSCTCCPPLLNATLSAGLSEFAWALGLSAAANRTEDPSQPGLMMTYLAPNDNAMRDLFAKLGGKERILSDPGVRDKLGAIMDLHQLPPLNSTRAVWTSPFLLPGARPASLAGPGLLEVSGVDAGTGAIAIRSPGSTAKIGSRRDVYACKGFVNELDWYLLPRPDEFSK
;
A
#
# COMPACT_ATOMS: atom_id res chain seq x y z
N MET A 1 -35.02 -72.88 -24.32
CA MET A 1 -35.65 -72.24 -25.50
C MET A 1 -35.50 -70.75 -25.36
N ALA A 2 -35.28 -70.11 -26.50
CA ALA A 2 -34.79 -68.76 -26.67
C ALA A 2 -35.80 -67.66 -26.34
N ALA A 3 -35.29 -66.43 -26.48
CA ALA A 3 -35.95 -65.13 -26.66
C ALA A 3 -36.24 -64.35 -25.37
N ALA A 4 -36.03 -63.03 -25.30
CA ALA A 4 -35.30 -62.06 -26.09
C ALA A 4 -35.30 -60.77 -25.25
N ALA A 5 -34.23 -59.97 -25.31
CA ALA A 5 -34.18 -58.62 -24.74
C ALA A 5 -35.20 -57.68 -25.44
N PRO A 6 -35.57 -56.54 -24.83
CA PRO A 6 -34.82 -55.30 -25.05
C PRO A 6 -34.64 -54.48 -23.75
N LEU A 7 -33.47 -53.90 -23.46
CA LEU A 7 -32.89 -52.70 -24.07
C LEU A 7 -33.70 -51.42 -23.77
N ALA A 8 -33.54 -50.87 -22.58
CA ALA A 8 -33.54 -49.43 -22.29
C ALA A 8 -33.11 -49.20 -20.83
N LEU A 9 -32.49 -48.04 -20.55
CA LEU A 9 -31.90 -47.59 -19.28
C LEU A 9 -30.39 -47.90 -19.08
N LEU A 10 -29.58 -47.50 -20.05
CA LEU A 10 -28.34 -46.78 -19.74
C LEU A 10 -28.50 -45.32 -20.22
N LEU A 11 -27.89 -44.38 -19.49
CA LEU A 11 -27.92 -42.92 -19.63
C LEU A 11 -29.07 -42.18 -18.92
N ALA A 12 -28.97 -42.02 -17.60
CA ALA A 12 -29.41 -40.79 -16.90
C ALA A 12 -28.95 -40.80 -15.43
N ALA A 13 -27.64 -40.77 -15.16
CA ALA A 13 -27.16 -40.58 -13.78
C ALA A 13 -25.76 -39.92 -13.69
N LEU A 14 -25.37 -39.10 -14.68
CA LEU A 14 -24.06 -38.45 -14.71
C LEU A 14 -24.10 -36.95 -15.01
N LEU A 15 -25.20 -36.26 -14.64
CA LEU A 15 -25.33 -34.81 -14.81
C LEU A 15 -26.00 -34.11 -13.60
N LEU A 16 -25.65 -34.53 -12.39
CA LEU A 16 -25.90 -33.76 -11.16
C LEU A 16 -24.58 -33.57 -10.41
N LEU A 17 -23.56 -33.07 -11.13
CA LEU A 17 -22.51 -32.32 -10.45
C LEU A 17 -23.11 -30.95 -10.17
N PRO A 18 -23.12 -30.48 -8.91
CA PRO A 18 -23.43 -29.08 -8.65
C PRO A 18 -22.43 -28.26 -9.46
N ALA A 19 -22.94 -27.39 -10.33
CA ALA A 19 -22.11 -26.37 -10.95
C ALA A 19 -21.31 -25.69 -9.83
N PRO A 20 -20.01 -25.39 -10.02
CA PRO A 20 -19.32 -24.55 -9.06
C PRO A 20 -20.18 -23.29 -8.95
N ALA A 21 -20.63 -22.99 -7.73
CA ALA A 21 -21.38 -21.79 -7.47
C ALA A 21 -20.56 -20.65 -8.08
N ARG A 22 -21.04 -20.10 -9.20
CA ARG A 22 -20.52 -18.85 -9.72
C ARG A 22 -20.67 -17.89 -8.55
N ALA A 23 -19.54 -17.50 -7.97
CA ALA A 23 -19.52 -16.42 -6.99
C ALA A 23 -20.36 -15.30 -7.61
N ALA A 24 -21.41 -14.89 -6.90
CA ALA A 24 -22.11 -13.68 -7.25
C ALA A 24 -21.04 -12.60 -7.46
N PRO A 25 -21.17 -11.74 -8.49
CA PRO A 25 -20.26 -10.61 -8.60
C PRO A 25 -20.27 -9.92 -7.24
N ALA A 26 -19.10 -9.84 -6.61
CA ALA A 26 -18.95 -9.17 -5.34
C ALA A 26 -19.67 -7.82 -5.50
N LYS A 27 -20.68 -7.58 -4.66
CA LYS A 27 -21.25 -6.24 -4.54
C LYS A 27 -20.06 -5.32 -4.34
N ALA A 28 -20.00 -4.25 -5.14
CA ALA A 28 -18.99 -3.22 -5.04
C ALA A 28 -18.77 -2.91 -3.56
N GLU A 29 -17.51 -3.08 -3.17
CA GLU A 29 -17.00 -2.87 -1.82
C GLU A 29 -17.51 -1.51 -1.34
N GLU A 30 -18.14 -1.50 -0.16
CA GLU A 30 -18.72 -0.29 0.43
C GLU A 30 -17.57 0.70 0.66
N ASP A 31 -17.58 1.77 -0.15
CA ASP A 31 -16.65 2.90 -0.08
C ASP A 31 -16.46 3.28 1.37
N ASN A 32 -15.24 3.17 1.88
CA ASN A 32 -14.85 3.79 3.14
C ASN A 32 -14.86 5.29 2.85
N PRO A 33 -15.90 6.06 3.21
CA PRO A 33 -16.05 7.40 2.69
C PRO A 33 -14.92 8.23 3.27
N LEU A 34 -14.03 8.70 2.40
CA LEU A 34 -13.14 9.80 2.76
C LEU A 34 -14.04 10.90 3.36
N PRO A 35 -13.60 11.68 4.37
CA PRO A 35 -14.39 12.75 4.97
C PRO A 35 -14.61 13.96 4.03
N CYS A 36 -14.80 13.68 2.74
CA CYS A 36 -14.22 14.40 1.63
C CYS A 36 -14.92 13.97 0.34
N GLN A 37 -15.34 14.94 -0.47
CA GLN A 37 -15.85 14.70 -1.82
C GLN A 37 -14.66 14.74 -2.78
N CYS A 38 -13.87 13.68 -2.83
CA CYS A 38 -12.89 13.49 -3.88
C CYS A 38 -13.05 12.11 -4.50
N THR A 39 -12.75 12.02 -5.78
CA THR A 39 -12.93 10.79 -6.54
C THR A 39 -11.60 10.28 -7.06
N ASP A 40 -11.46 8.96 -7.06
CA ASP A 40 -10.45 8.28 -7.86
C ASP A 40 -11.09 7.22 -8.73
N VAL A 41 -12.21 7.60 -9.33
CA VAL A 41 -12.92 6.75 -10.27
C VAL A 41 -12.17 6.77 -11.59
N ASP A 42 -12.01 5.59 -12.17
CA ASP A 42 -11.35 5.40 -13.46
C ASP A 42 -12.15 6.06 -14.61
N PRO A 43 -11.47 6.67 -15.61
CA PRO A 43 -12.18 7.36 -16.69
C PRO A 43 -12.90 6.37 -17.59
N ARG A 44 -14.16 6.69 -17.88
CA ARG A 44 -15.03 5.92 -18.78
C ARG A 44 -16.03 6.84 -19.46
N THR A 45 -16.47 6.42 -20.64
CA THR A 45 -17.47 7.12 -21.45
C THR A 45 -18.86 7.08 -20.82
N THR A 46 -19.18 6.01 -20.08
CA THR A 46 -20.42 5.87 -19.30
C THR A 46 -20.18 5.02 -18.04
N PHE A 47 -20.93 5.21 -16.95
CA PHE A 47 -20.75 4.45 -15.69
C PHE A 47 -21.05 2.95 -15.81
N ILE A 48 -21.82 2.55 -16.82
CA ILE A 48 -22.15 1.15 -17.13
C ILE A 48 -21.04 0.42 -17.89
N GLU A 49 -20.10 1.16 -18.50
CA GLU A 49 -18.98 0.56 -19.20
C GLU A 49 -17.80 0.28 -18.25
N PRO A 50 -17.04 -0.81 -18.49
CA PRO A 50 -15.83 -1.08 -17.75
C PRO A 50 -14.77 -0.02 -18.09
N ALA A 51 -14.03 0.42 -17.09
CA ALA A 51 -12.90 1.30 -17.30
C ALA A 51 -11.81 0.58 -18.13
N GLN A 52 -11.29 1.28 -19.14
CA GLN A 52 -10.19 0.76 -19.96
C GLN A 52 -8.84 0.90 -19.29
N PHE A 53 -8.70 1.92 -18.44
CA PHE A 53 -7.46 2.24 -17.74
C PHE A 53 -7.76 2.67 -16.32
N THR A 54 -6.88 2.29 -15.40
CA THR A 54 -6.88 2.79 -14.03
C THR A 54 -6.43 4.25 -13.97
N CYS A 55 -6.84 4.99 -12.94
CA CYS A 55 -6.32 6.34 -12.68
C CYS A 55 -4.79 6.40 -12.60
N TRP A 56 -4.17 5.33 -12.10
CA TRP A 56 -2.72 5.19 -12.09
C TRP A 56 -2.10 5.14 -13.49
N GLN A 57 -2.72 4.38 -14.41
CA GLN A 57 -2.26 4.32 -15.80
C GLN A 57 -2.46 5.68 -16.48
N GLN A 58 -3.56 6.36 -16.22
CA GLN A 58 -3.85 7.69 -16.78
C GLN A 58 -2.81 8.73 -16.33
N TYR A 59 -2.42 8.69 -15.05
CA TYR A 59 -1.31 9.49 -14.55
C TYR A 59 0.00 9.19 -15.29
N LYS A 60 0.36 7.91 -15.44
CA LYS A 60 1.57 7.50 -16.17
C LYS A 60 1.56 7.91 -17.64
N PHE A 61 0.38 8.04 -18.25
CA PHE A 61 0.20 8.53 -19.60
C PHE A 61 0.20 10.07 -19.71
N GLY A 62 0.35 10.80 -18.60
CA GLY A 62 0.33 12.26 -18.59
C GLY A 62 -1.06 12.87 -18.79
N GLN A 63 -2.13 12.12 -18.53
CA GLN A 63 -3.50 12.54 -18.84
C GLN A 63 -4.13 13.43 -17.76
N CYS A 64 -3.47 13.63 -16.62
CA CYS A 64 -3.99 14.45 -15.51
C CYS A 64 -4.26 15.92 -15.88
N GLY A 65 -3.74 16.40 -17.01
CA GLY A 65 -4.03 17.74 -17.54
C GLY A 65 -5.34 17.84 -18.31
N GLN A 66 -5.89 16.72 -18.79
CA GLN A 66 -6.94 16.70 -19.81
C GLN A 66 -8.31 17.09 -19.27
N ASP A 67 -9.10 17.72 -20.14
CA ASP A 67 -10.46 18.17 -19.81
C ASP A 67 -11.36 16.99 -19.41
N PHE A 68 -11.23 15.82 -20.04
CA PHE A 68 -12.05 14.66 -19.68
C PHE A 68 -11.75 14.10 -18.29
N ILE A 69 -10.57 14.36 -17.72
CA ILE A 69 -10.24 14.00 -16.33
C ILE A 69 -10.89 15.00 -15.36
N LYS A 70 -10.94 16.27 -15.73
CA LYS A 70 -11.37 17.39 -14.87
C LYS A 70 -12.84 17.79 -15.04
N ALA A 71 -13.51 17.29 -16.09
CA ALA A 71 -14.87 17.68 -16.42
C ALA A 71 -15.85 17.19 -15.35
N THR A 72 -16.77 18.08 -14.98
CA THR A 72 -17.94 17.72 -14.15
C THR A 72 -18.84 16.79 -14.95
N ILE A 73 -18.92 15.54 -14.53
CA ILE A 73 -19.85 14.55 -15.09
C ILE A 73 -21.00 14.45 -14.11
N LEU A 74 -22.25 14.44 -14.58
CA LEU A 74 -23.42 14.43 -13.69
C LEU A 74 -23.42 13.26 -12.69
N GLU A 75 -22.86 12.12 -13.09
CA GLU A 75 -22.71 10.92 -12.26
C GLU A 75 -21.50 11.01 -11.30
N ILE A 76 -20.50 11.82 -11.64
CA ILE A 76 -19.29 12.03 -10.84
C ILE A 76 -18.94 13.52 -10.90
N PRO A 77 -19.61 14.36 -10.08
CA PRO A 77 -19.51 15.82 -10.19
C PRO A 77 -18.08 16.34 -9.99
N GLU A 78 -17.31 15.61 -9.19
CA GLU A 78 -15.90 15.85 -8.89
C GLU A 78 -14.96 15.51 -10.08
N GLY A 79 -15.42 14.77 -11.09
CA GLY A 79 -14.59 14.32 -12.21
C GLY A 79 -13.85 13.00 -11.93
N TYR A 80 -12.85 12.66 -12.74
CA TYR A 80 -12.10 11.41 -12.63
C TYR A 80 -10.73 11.61 -12.00
N CYS A 81 -10.23 10.59 -11.29
CA CYS A 81 -8.84 10.53 -10.84
C CYS A 81 -8.30 11.74 -10.06
N GLN A 82 -9.15 12.52 -9.38
CA GLN A 82 -8.75 13.74 -8.69
C GLN A 82 -7.65 13.48 -7.66
N ILE A 83 -7.74 12.37 -6.94
CA ILE A 83 -6.75 11.99 -5.93
C ILE A 83 -5.42 11.64 -6.61
N THR A 84 -5.44 10.74 -7.59
CA THR A 84 -4.22 10.31 -8.29
C THR A 84 -3.55 11.45 -9.07
N CYS A 85 -4.34 12.40 -9.57
CA CYS A 85 -3.85 13.59 -10.26
C CYS A 85 -3.57 14.79 -9.35
N GLY A 86 -3.68 14.64 -8.02
CA GLY A 86 -3.35 15.70 -7.06
C GLY A 86 -4.24 16.94 -7.11
N SER A 87 -5.44 16.83 -7.67
CA SER A 87 -6.43 17.91 -7.69
C SER A 87 -7.34 17.90 -6.46
N CYS A 88 -7.27 16.84 -5.66
CA CYS A 88 -8.02 16.71 -4.42
C CYS A 88 -7.41 17.58 -3.30
N THR A 89 -8.20 18.49 -2.72
CA THR A 89 -7.78 19.41 -1.65
C THR A 89 -8.15 18.93 -0.24
N CYS A 90 -8.94 17.87 -0.14
CA CYS A 90 -9.49 17.40 1.13
C CYS A 90 -8.49 16.60 1.99
N CYS A 91 -7.42 16.12 1.38
CA CYS A 91 -6.45 15.23 1.99
C CYS A 91 -5.05 15.53 1.45
N PRO A 92 -4.01 15.34 2.27
CA PRO A 92 -2.64 15.50 1.80
C PRO A 92 -2.14 14.26 1.04
N PRO A 93 -1.23 14.44 0.07
CA PRO A 93 -0.35 13.38 -0.41
C PRO A 93 0.39 12.68 0.74
N LEU A 94 0.79 11.42 0.53
CA LEU A 94 1.43 10.62 1.58
C LEU A 94 2.75 11.23 2.09
N LEU A 95 3.57 11.79 1.21
CA LEU A 95 4.78 12.53 1.60
C LEU A 95 4.46 13.77 2.44
N ASN A 96 3.41 14.51 2.06
CA ASN A 96 3.00 15.71 2.81
C ASN A 96 2.46 15.33 4.19
N ALA A 97 1.65 14.27 4.29
CA ALA A 97 1.18 13.73 5.58
C ALA A 97 2.36 13.35 6.49
N THR A 98 3.39 12.72 5.92
CA THR A 98 4.63 12.36 6.61
C THR A 98 5.36 13.59 7.15
N LEU A 99 5.54 14.63 6.33
CA LEU A 99 6.16 15.89 6.75
C LEU A 99 5.34 16.62 7.81
N SER A 100 4.02 16.70 7.65
CA SER A 100 3.11 17.31 8.64
C SER A 100 3.08 16.56 9.97
N ALA A 101 3.36 15.25 9.96
CA ALA A 101 3.58 14.46 11.16
C ALA A 101 4.94 14.76 11.84
N GLY A 102 5.81 15.59 11.25
CA GLY A 102 7.14 15.90 11.79
C GLY A 102 8.17 14.80 11.57
N LEU A 103 7.95 13.92 10.58
CA LEU A 103 8.83 12.80 10.24
C LEU A 103 9.77 13.18 9.08
N SER A 104 10.48 14.30 9.27
CA SER A 104 11.24 14.95 8.21
C SER A 104 12.44 14.14 7.76
N GLU A 105 13.09 13.43 8.68
CA GLU A 105 14.25 12.60 8.37
C GLU A 105 13.87 11.35 7.57
N PHE A 106 12.71 10.76 7.89
CA PHE A 106 12.13 9.67 7.12
C PHE A 106 11.74 10.14 5.71
N ALA A 107 11.06 11.28 5.59
CA ALA A 107 10.71 11.88 4.30
C ALA A 107 11.94 12.19 3.43
N TRP A 108 13.03 12.68 4.03
CA TRP A 108 14.30 12.88 3.34
C TRP A 108 14.88 11.56 2.81
N ALA A 109 14.87 10.49 3.61
CA ALA A 109 15.34 9.17 3.19
C ALA A 109 14.47 8.57 2.07
N LEU A 110 13.15 8.78 2.11
CA LEU A 110 12.24 8.37 1.03
C LEU A 110 12.67 9.02 -0.30
N GLY A 111 12.90 10.33 -0.31
CA GLY A 111 13.32 11.07 -1.50
C GLY A 111 14.65 10.60 -2.09
N LEU A 112 15.56 10.09 -1.27
CA LEU A 112 16.82 9.48 -1.75
C LEU A 112 16.65 8.04 -2.22
N SER A 113 15.80 7.27 -1.55
CA SER A 113 15.54 5.87 -1.89
C SER A 113 14.69 5.73 -3.17
N ALA A 114 13.99 6.79 -3.59
CA ALA A 114 13.32 6.88 -4.88
C ALA A 114 14.30 6.94 -6.08
N ALA A 115 15.60 7.22 -5.84
CA ALA A 115 16.63 7.19 -6.88
C ALA A 115 17.22 5.78 -7.13
N ALA A 116 16.82 4.77 -6.34
CA ALA A 116 17.27 3.40 -6.45
C ALA A 116 16.20 2.51 -7.10
N ASN A 117 16.01 2.65 -8.41
CA ASN A 117 15.27 1.70 -9.26
C ASN A 117 13.83 1.35 -8.81
N ARG A 118 13.19 2.19 -8.00
CA ARG A 118 11.79 2.02 -7.60
C ARG A 118 10.87 2.66 -8.62
N THR A 119 9.77 1.98 -8.92
CA THR A 119 8.77 2.43 -9.91
C THR A 119 7.77 3.43 -9.33
N GLU A 120 7.87 3.73 -8.04
CA GLU A 120 6.92 4.56 -7.30
C GLU A 120 7.60 5.84 -6.81
N ASP A 121 7.03 6.99 -7.15
CA ASP A 121 7.45 8.31 -6.70
C ASP A 121 6.73 8.64 -5.38
N PRO A 122 7.44 8.79 -4.25
CA PRO A 122 6.84 9.07 -2.95
C PRO A 122 6.11 10.42 -2.91
N SER A 123 6.44 11.35 -3.80
CA SER A 123 5.76 12.65 -3.90
C SER A 123 4.39 12.55 -4.60
N GLN A 124 4.06 11.40 -5.16
CA GLN A 124 2.85 11.24 -5.94
C GLN A 124 1.58 11.32 -5.06
N PRO A 125 0.60 12.19 -5.40
CA PRO A 125 -0.62 12.40 -4.61
C PRO A 125 -1.48 11.14 -4.39
N GLY A 126 -1.56 10.26 -5.39
CA GLY A 126 -2.33 9.01 -5.32
C GLY A 126 -1.53 7.76 -4.94
N LEU A 127 -0.33 7.92 -4.38
CA LEU A 127 0.45 6.77 -3.95
C LEU A 127 -0.30 6.01 -2.86
N MET A 128 -0.70 4.78 -3.19
CA MET A 128 -1.42 3.91 -2.28
C MET A 128 -0.42 3.07 -1.51
N MET A 129 -0.19 3.40 -0.24
CA MET A 129 0.83 2.73 0.58
C MET A 129 0.62 3.04 2.07
N THR A 130 1.06 2.14 2.94
CA THR A 130 1.27 2.44 4.36
C THR A 130 2.75 2.62 4.65
N TYR A 131 3.10 3.74 5.27
CA TYR A 131 4.44 3.97 5.80
C TYR A 131 4.52 3.53 7.26
N LEU A 132 5.53 2.71 7.56
CA LEU A 132 6.02 2.49 8.91
C LEU A 132 7.21 3.45 9.09
N ALA A 133 6.97 4.67 9.56
CA ALA A 133 7.95 5.74 9.52
C ALA A 133 8.67 5.88 10.86
N PRO A 134 9.97 5.53 10.98
CA PRO A 134 10.73 5.79 12.19
C PRO A 134 10.77 7.29 12.47
N ASN A 135 10.65 7.64 13.75
CA ASN A 135 10.78 9.03 14.17
C ASN A 135 12.16 9.60 13.82
N ASP A 136 12.27 10.93 13.85
CA ASP A 136 13.48 11.64 13.46
C ASP A 136 14.72 11.26 14.30
N ASN A 137 14.56 10.86 15.56
CA ASN A 137 15.68 10.40 16.39
C ASN A 137 16.22 9.05 15.91
N ALA A 138 15.32 8.11 15.62
CA ALA A 138 15.68 6.81 15.05
C ALA A 138 16.34 6.96 13.68
N MET A 139 15.80 7.82 12.82
CA MET A 139 16.40 8.08 11.50
C MET A 139 17.77 8.74 11.59
N ARG A 140 17.97 9.69 12.51
CA ARG A 140 19.29 10.29 12.75
C ARG A 140 20.31 9.26 13.26
N ASP A 141 19.91 8.34 14.14
CA ASP A 141 20.76 7.21 14.55
C ASP A 141 21.13 6.32 13.37
N LEU A 142 20.16 5.96 12.52
CA LEU A 142 20.40 5.20 11.30
C LEU A 142 21.42 5.90 10.40
N PHE A 143 21.26 7.21 10.16
CA PHE A 143 22.19 7.98 9.36
C PHE A 143 23.58 8.00 9.96
N ALA A 144 23.71 8.17 11.27
CA ALA A 144 25.00 8.10 11.96
C ALA A 144 25.69 6.74 11.75
N LYS A 145 24.95 5.63 11.84
CA LYS A 145 25.47 4.27 11.58
C LYS A 145 25.90 4.07 10.12
N LEU A 146 25.26 4.76 9.19
CA LEU A 146 25.64 4.78 7.78
C LEU A 146 26.79 5.77 7.47
N GLY A 147 27.33 6.46 8.47
CA GLY A 147 28.43 7.41 8.32
C GLY A 147 28.00 8.85 8.01
N GLY A 148 26.75 9.19 8.27
CA GLY A 148 26.17 10.53 8.10
C GLY A 148 25.54 10.77 6.73
N LYS A 149 24.76 11.86 6.62
CA LYS A 149 24.06 12.23 5.38
C LYS A 149 25.01 12.51 4.21
N GLU A 150 26.16 13.12 4.48
CA GLU A 150 27.16 13.40 3.43
C GLU A 150 27.64 12.11 2.75
N ARG A 151 27.96 11.09 3.55
CA ARG A 151 28.38 9.79 3.02
C ARG A 151 27.26 9.12 2.23
N ILE A 152 26.03 9.14 2.74
CA ILE A 152 24.85 8.61 2.04
C ILE A 152 24.68 9.28 0.66
N LEU A 153 24.93 10.58 0.55
CA LEU A 153 24.83 11.32 -0.71
C LEU A 153 25.99 11.00 -1.67
N SER A 154 27.20 10.80 -1.16
CA SER A 154 28.40 10.61 -1.97
C SER A 154 28.70 9.16 -2.37
N ASP A 155 28.25 8.17 -1.58
CA ASP A 155 28.58 6.75 -1.74
C ASP A 155 27.33 5.97 -2.20
N PRO A 156 27.29 5.53 -3.48
CA PRO A 156 26.15 4.78 -4.01
C PRO A 156 25.84 3.49 -3.24
N GLY A 157 26.86 2.77 -2.74
CA GLY A 157 26.64 1.53 -2.01
C GLY A 157 25.97 1.76 -0.65
N VAL A 158 26.30 2.88 0.01
CA VAL A 158 25.62 3.30 1.24
C VAL A 158 24.19 3.76 0.95
N ARG A 159 23.96 4.46 -0.17
CA ARG A 159 22.62 4.84 -0.61
C ARG A 159 21.74 3.64 -0.94
N ASP A 160 22.27 2.63 -1.62
CA ASP A 160 21.55 1.39 -1.94
C ASP A 160 21.17 0.63 -0.66
N LYS A 161 22.06 0.63 0.34
CA LYS A 161 21.81 0.07 1.66
C LYS A 161 20.69 0.82 2.40
N LEU A 162 20.71 2.16 2.37
CA LEU A 162 19.59 2.96 2.89
C LEU A 162 18.30 2.59 2.14
N GLY A 163 18.35 2.45 0.82
CA GLY A 163 17.24 1.95 0.00
C GLY A 163 16.66 0.65 0.56
N ALA A 164 17.46 -0.40 0.65
CA ALA A 164 17.01 -1.70 1.16
C ALA A 164 16.39 -1.63 2.57
N ILE A 165 16.91 -0.76 3.44
CA ILE A 165 16.31 -0.51 4.77
C ILE A 165 14.96 0.19 4.61
N MET A 166 14.86 1.21 3.77
CA MET A 166 13.60 1.94 3.51
C MET A 166 12.53 1.06 2.85
N ASP A 167 12.90 0.00 2.13
CA ASP A 167 11.94 -0.97 1.56
C ASP A 167 11.19 -1.78 2.62
N LEU A 168 11.72 -1.92 3.84
CA LEU A 168 10.99 -2.51 4.97
C LEU A 168 9.91 -1.58 5.55
N HIS A 169 10.06 -0.28 5.33
CA HIS A 169 9.21 0.74 5.95
C HIS A 169 8.03 1.15 5.06
N GLN A 170 7.87 0.46 3.93
CA GLN A 170 6.92 0.76 2.88
C GLN A 170 6.08 -0.49 2.61
N LEU A 171 4.82 -0.44 3.03
CA LEU A 171 3.87 -1.54 2.88
C LEU A 171 2.96 -1.26 1.67
N PRO A 172 3.15 -1.96 0.54
CA PRO A 172 2.23 -1.85 -0.58
C PRO A 172 0.83 -2.34 -0.19
N PRO A 173 -0.21 -1.95 -0.95
CA PRO A 173 -1.57 -2.40 -0.70
C PRO A 173 -1.68 -3.91 -0.93
N LEU A 174 -2.66 -4.53 -0.27
CA LEU A 174 -2.97 -5.94 -0.45
C LEU A 174 -3.34 -6.21 -1.92
N ASN A 175 -2.72 -7.22 -2.52
CA ASN A 175 -2.93 -7.53 -3.95
C ASN A 175 -4.40 -7.81 -4.32
N SER A 176 -5.17 -8.42 -3.41
CA SER A 176 -6.54 -8.87 -3.69
C SER A 176 -7.60 -7.78 -3.54
N THR A 177 -7.46 -6.91 -2.53
CA THR A 177 -8.47 -5.89 -2.19
C THR A 177 -7.99 -4.48 -2.45
N ARG A 178 -6.72 -4.30 -2.83
CA ARG A 178 -6.05 -2.99 -2.86
C ARG A 178 -6.10 -2.26 -1.52
N ALA A 179 -6.44 -2.91 -0.41
CA ALA A 179 -6.51 -2.24 0.88
C ALA A 179 -5.11 -1.93 1.44
N VAL A 180 -4.97 -0.78 2.08
CA VAL A 180 -3.76 -0.38 2.81
C VAL A 180 -3.78 -0.88 4.26
N TRP A 181 -2.59 -1.03 4.85
CA TRP A 181 -2.45 -1.48 6.23
C TRP A 181 -2.76 -0.35 7.21
N THR A 182 -3.69 -0.59 8.13
CA THR A 182 -3.99 0.31 9.26
C THR A 182 -3.82 -0.44 10.58
N SER A 183 -3.67 0.30 11.68
CA SER A 183 -3.39 -0.29 12.99
C SER A 183 -4.41 -1.35 13.45
N PRO A 184 -5.72 -1.29 13.14
CA PRO A 184 -6.66 -2.36 13.47
C PRO A 184 -6.37 -3.71 12.79
N PHE A 185 -5.67 -3.71 11.65
CA PHE A 185 -5.29 -4.94 10.93
C PHE A 185 -3.87 -5.42 11.28
N LEU A 186 -3.11 -4.61 12.03
CA LEU A 186 -1.79 -4.99 12.57
C LEU A 186 -1.96 -5.73 13.90
N LEU A 187 -2.62 -6.89 13.85
CA LEU A 187 -2.85 -7.77 14.98
C LEU A 187 -1.66 -8.72 15.20
N PRO A 188 -1.43 -9.23 16.43
CA PRO A 188 -0.38 -10.22 16.69
C PRO A 188 -0.45 -11.41 15.72
N GLY A 189 0.69 -11.76 15.12
CA GLY A 189 0.82 -12.79 14.08
C GLY A 189 0.58 -12.30 12.65
N ALA A 190 0.10 -11.07 12.45
CA ALA A 190 -0.01 -10.48 11.12
C ALA A 190 1.38 -10.35 10.47
N ARG A 191 1.48 -10.65 9.17
CA ARG A 191 2.73 -10.63 8.40
C ARG A 191 2.60 -9.69 7.21
N PRO A 192 2.71 -8.37 7.43
CA PRO A 192 2.58 -7.42 6.34
C PRO A 192 3.73 -7.60 5.35
N ALA A 193 3.40 -7.63 4.06
CA ALA A 193 4.42 -7.57 3.02
C ALA A 193 4.92 -6.13 2.91
N SER A 194 6.23 -5.96 2.72
CA SER A 194 6.83 -4.66 2.40
C SER A 194 7.41 -4.70 0.98
N LEU A 195 7.90 -3.56 0.48
CA LEU A 195 8.62 -3.51 -0.79
C LEU A 195 9.90 -4.36 -0.80
N ALA A 196 10.46 -4.69 0.38
CA ALA A 196 11.61 -5.59 0.52
C ALA A 196 11.25 -7.06 0.27
N GLY A 197 9.95 -7.39 0.29
CA GLY A 197 9.43 -8.72 0.05
C GLY A 197 8.46 -9.22 1.14
N PRO A 198 7.75 -10.32 0.88
CA PRO A 198 6.86 -10.94 1.85
C PRO A 198 7.64 -11.65 2.96
N GLY A 199 7.05 -11.73 4.16
CA GLY A 199 7.55 -12.56 5.26
C GLY A 199 8.73 -11.99 6.05
N LEU A 200 9.20 -10.78 5.72
CA LEU A 200 10.24 -10.10 6.49
C LEU A 200 9.70 -9.38 7.73
N LEU A 201 8.41 -9.06 7.76
CA LEU A 201 7.78 -8.36 8.86
C LEU A 201 6.77 -9.24 9.57
N GLU A 202 6.74 -9.15 10.89
CA GLU A 202 5.74 -9.79 11.74
C GLU A 202 5.31 -8.85 12.85
N VAL A 203 4.00 -8.72 13.07
CA VAL A 203 3.47 -8.09 14.27
C VAL A 203 3.61 -9.07 15.43
N SER A 204 4.56 -8.79 16.32
CA SER A 204 4.94 -9.70 17.41
C SER A 204 4.07 -9.56 18.66
N GLY A 205 3.32 -8.46 18.80
CA GLY A 205 2.44 -8.25 19.95
C GLY A 205 1.85 -6.85 20.00
N VAL A 206 0.89 -6.68 20.91
CA VAL A 206 0.32 -5.38 21.28
C VAL A 206 0.49 -5.22 22.79
N ASP A 207 1.10 -4.13 23.20
CA ASP A 207 1.28 -3.80 24.61
C ASP A 207 -0.08 -3.48 25.25
N ALA A 208 -0.46 -4.22 26.28
CA ALA A 208 -1.79 -4.10 26.88
C ALA A 208 -2.02 -2.78 27.64
N GLY A 209 -0.95 -2.12 28.10
CA GLY A 209 -1.05 -0.86 28.85
C GLY A 209 -1.10 0.38 27.96
N THR A 210 -0.39 0.35 26.84
CA THR A 210 -0.21 1.50 25.93
C THR A 210 -0.91 1.32 24.59
N GLY A 211 -1.33 0.10 24.25
CA GLY A 211 -1.81 -0.25 22.92
C GLY A 211 -0.74 -0.17 21.84
N ALA A 212 0.54 -0.09 22.19
CA ALA A 212 1.63 0.01 21.22
C ALA A 212 1.81 -1.32 20.46
N ILE A 213 1.96 -1.24 19.14
CA ILE A 213 2.03 -2.42 18.27
C ILE A 213 3.49 -2.71 17.93
N ALA A 214 4.01 -3.87 18.36
CA ALA A 214 5.40 -4.24 18.11
C ALA A 214 5.56 -4.95 16.77
N ILE A 215 6.30 -4.33 15.85
CA ILE A 215 6.68 -4.88 14.55
C ILE A 215 8.12 -5.38 14.60
N ARG A 216 8.31 -6.64 14.24
CA ARG A 216 9.61 -7.30 14.15
C ARG A 216 10.02 -7.44 12.70
N SER A 217 11.30 -7.17 12.43
CA SER A 217 12.01 -7.58 11.22
C SER A 217 13.17 -8.53 11.60
N PRO A 218 13.93 -9.11 10.66
CA PRO A 218 14.98 -10.06 11.03
C PRO A 218 16.10 -9.42 11.86
N GLY A 219 16.39 -8.13 11.63
CA GLY A 219 17.49 -7.43 12.28
C GLY A 219 17.11 -6.52 13.45
N SER A 220 15.82 -6.20 13.64
CA SER A 220 15.40 -5.31 14.71
C SER A 220 13.91 -5.46 15.05
N THR A 221 13.47 -4.72 16.07
CA THR A 221 12.06 -4.60 16.44
C THR A 221 11.80 -3.15 16.76
N ALA A 222 10.64 -2.66 16.33
CA ALA A 222 10.16 -1.31 16.58
C ALA A 222 8.69 -1.35 17.00
N LYS A 223 8.20 -0.28 17.62
CA LYS A 223 6.81 -0.16 18.07
C LYS A 223 6.14 1.02 17.40
N ILE A 224 4.90 0.80 16.96
CA ILE A 224 3.97 1.88 16.64
C ILE A 224 3.41 2.42 17.95
N GLY A 225 3.70 3.68 18.24
CA GLY A 225 3.32 4.36 19.48
C GLY A 225 1.92 4.99 19.42
N SER A 226 1.82 6.23 19.90
CA SER A 226 0.56 6.99 19.94
C SER A 226 0.17 7.56 18.57
N ARG A 227 1.14 7.87 17.70
CA ARG A 227 0.91 8.41 16.36
C ARG A 227 0.76 7.28 15.34
N ARG A 228 -0.44 6.70 15.31
CA ARG A 228 -0.87 5.64 14.38
C ARG A 228 -1.89 6.16 13.39
N ASP A 229 -1.95 5.55 12.21
CA ASP A 229 -2.93 5.83 11.15
C ASP A 229 -3.05 7.33 10.80
N VAL A 230 -1.93 8.05 10.71
CA VAL A 230 -1.95 9.42 10.18
C VAL A 230 -2.40 9.36 8.73
N TYR A 231 -3.57 9.94 8.49
CA TYR A 231 -4.30 9.80 7.24
C TYR A 231 -3.67 10.60 6.08
N ALA A 232 -3.66 9.97 4.90
CA ALA A 232 -3.33 10.57 3.61
C ALA A 232 -4.34 10.08 2.54
N CYS A 233 -4.40 10.74 1.37
CA CYS A 233 -5.47 10.50 0.38
C CYS A 233 -5.68 9.02 -0.05
N LYS A 234 -4.64 8.18 0.01
CA LYS A 234 -4.70 6.74 -0.30
C LYS A 234 -3.80 5.90 0.60
N GLY A 235 -3.46 6.40 1.78
CA GLY A 235 -2.43 5.77 2.58
C GLY A 235 -2.45 6.23 4.01
N PHE A 236 -1.57 5.61 4.79
CA PHE A 236 -1.45 5.89 6.21
C PHE A 236 0.02 5.95 6.61
N VAL A 237 0.33 6.83 7.56
CA VAL A 237 1.65 6.89 8.20
C VAL A 237 1.51 6.44 9.65
N ASN A 238 2.28 5.42 10.02
CA ASN A 238 2.41 4.93 11.38
C ASN A 238 3.82 5.28 11.88
N GLU A 239 3.92 6.08 12.93
CA GLU A 239 5.23 6.42 13.52
C GLU A 239 5.79 5.22 14.29
N LEU A 240 7.04 4.87 14.00
CA LEU A 240 7.83 3.90 14.75
C LEU A 240 8.77 4.59 15.74
N ASP A 241 8.95 3.99 16.91
CA ASP A 241 9.96 4.41 17.88
C ASP A 241 11.42 4.13 17.41
N TRP A 242 11.58 3.18 16.50
CA TRP A 242 12.87 2.72 15.95
C TRP A 242 12.77 2.28 14.49
N TYR A 243 13.90 2.11 13.79
CA TYR A 243 13.92 1.60 12.43
C TYR A 243 14.02 0.06 12.35
N LEU A 244 13.44 -0.49 11.29
CA LEU A 244 13.45 -1.91 10.93
C LEU A 244 14.68 -2.24 10.08
N LEU A 245 15.36 -3.35 10.40
CA LEU A 245 16.56 -3.81 9.69
C LEU A 245 16.32 -5.14 8.98
N PRO A 246 16.84 -5.34 7.75
CA PRO A 246 16.63 -6.57 7.00
C PRO A 246 17.44 -7.74 7.53
N ARG A 247 18.54 -7.49 8.26
CA ARG A 247 19.43 -8.52 8.82
C ARG A 247 20.00 -8.11 10.18
N PRO A 248 20.34 -9.07 11.07
CA PRO A 248 20.94 -8.78 12.38
C PRO A 248 22.30 -8.08 12.31
N ASP A 249 23.09 -8.40 11.29
CA ASP A 249 24.46 -7.92 11.07
C ASP A 249 24.50 -6.74 10.09
N GLU A 250 23.40 -6.01 9.94
CA GLU A 250 23.26 -4.98 8.90
C GLU A 250 24.37 -3.93 8.94
N PHE A 251 24.98 -3.63 10.10
CA PHE A 251 26.09 -2.67 10.22
C PHE A 251 27.46 -3.31 10.48
N SER A 252 27.56 -4.64 10.48
CA SER A 252 28.84 -5.34 10.60
C SER A 252 29.66 -5.19 9.32
N LYS A 253 31.00 -5.18 9.48
CA LYS A 253 31.96 -5.06 8.36
C LYS A 253 32.17 -6.39 7.67
#